data_AF-A0A2K1J4Z4-F1
#
_entry.id   AF-A0A2K1J4Z4-F1
#
_cell.length_a   1.000
_cell.length_b   1.000
_cell.length_c   1.000
_cell.angle_alpha   90.00
_cell.angle_beta   90.00
_cell.angle_gamma   90.00
#
_symmetry.space_group_name_H-M   'P 1'
#
loop_
_entity.id
_entity.type
_entity.pdbx_description
1 polymer ?
#
loop_
_entity_poly.entity_id
_entity_poly.type
_entity_poly.pdbx_seq_one_letter_code
_entity_poly.pdbx_strand_id
1 'polypeptide(L)'
;MDISSCSSLTTLPNELDNLTSLTTFNISGCSSLTSLPNELGNLTSLTEFDISWCSSLTSLPNELGNLKSLTKFDISWCSSLTSLSNELGNLSSLTTFNISGCSSLTSLPNELGNLKSLTKFETSWCSSLTSLPNKLSNLTSLTEFDISWCSSLTSLPNELGNLKSLTKFDIS
;
A
#
# COMPACT_ATOMS: atom_id res chain seq x y z
N MET A 1 -0.53 -17.78 -5.94
CA MET A 1 0.61 -17.77 -6.86
C MET A 1 1.76 -17.13 -6.11
N ASP A 2 2.93 -17.77 -6.14
CA ASP A 2 4.14 -17.27 -5.48
C ASP A 2 5.27 -17.27 -6.50
N ILE A 3 5.80 -16.09 -6.78
CA ILE A 3 6.99 -15.84 -7.59
C ILE A 3 7.94 -14.90 -6.82
N SER A 4 7.91 -14.97 -5.49
CA SER A 4 8.79 -14.18 -4.63
C SER A 4 10.26 -14.48 -4.90
N SER A 5 11.12 -13.52 -4.55
CA SER A 5 12.58 -13.56 -4.67
C SER A 5 13.10 -13.76 -6.10
N CYS A 6 12.29 -13.48 -7.13
CA CYS A 6 12.75 -13.48 -8.52
C CYS A 6 13.56 -12.20 -8.79
N SER A 7 14.79 -12.15 -8.28
CA SER A 7 15.65 -10.95 -8.30
C SER A 7 16.02 -10.45 -9.71
N SER A 8 15.92 -11.30 -10.74
CA SER A 8 16.15 -10.93 -12.15
C SER A 8 14.88 -10.55 -12.91
N LEU A 9 13.70 -10.64 -12.27
CA LEU A 9 12.41 -10.32 -12.89
C LEU A 9 12.28 -8.80 -12.99
N THR A 10 12.21 -8.28 -14.22
CA THR A 10 12.09 -6.84 -14.48
C THR A 10 10.65 -6.41 -14.80
N THR A 11 9.82 -7.34 -15.27
CA THR A 11 8.41 -7.11 -15.63
C THR A 11 7.59 -8.38 -15.38
N LEU A 12 6.30 -8.23 -15.09
CA LEU A 12 5.36 -9.35 -15.09
C LEU A 12 4.75 -9.56 -16.49
N PRO A 13 4.40 -10.79 -16.87
CA PRO A 13 3.68 -11.07 -18.12
C PRO A 13 2.25 -10.50 -18.09
N ASN A 14 1.74 -10.09 -19.25
CA ASN A 14 0.37 -9.55 -19.36
C ASN A 14 -0.68 -10.66 -19.22
N GLU A 15 -0.31 -11.91 -19.47
CA GLU A 15 -1.16 -13.10 -19.38
C GLU A 15 -1.65 -13.43 -17.97
N LEU A 16 -1.23 -12.65 -16.96
CA LEU A 16 -1.79 -12.71 -15.60
C LEU A 16 -3.27 -12.36 -15.57
N ASP A 17 -3.80 -11.64 -16.57
CA ASP A 17 -5.23 -11.32 -16.71
C ASP A 17 -6.14 -12.55 -16.68
N ASN A 18 -5.64 -13.72 -17.10
CA ASN A 18 -6.38 -14.98 -17.12
C ASN A 18 -6.55 -15.62 -15.72
N LEU A 19 -5.78 -15.17 -14.73
CA LEU A 19 -5.80 -15.74 -13.37
C LEU A 19 -6.91 -15.13 -12.50
N THR A 20 -8.10 -14.92 -13.05
CA THR A 20 -9.22 -14.22 -12.39
C THR A 20 -9.72 -14.88 -11.10
N SER A 21 -9.42 -16.17 -10.89
CA SER A 21 -9.73 -16.92 -9.66
C SER A 21 -8.60 -16.86 -8.60
N LEU A 22 -7.52 -16.14 -8.87
CA LEU A 22 -6.38 -16.03 -7.95
C LEU A 22 -6.76 -15.22 -6.71
N THR A 23 -6.58 -15.81 -5.53
CA THR A 23 -6.90 -15.18 -4.24
C THR A 23 -5.68 -14.63 -3.52
N THR A 24 -4.51 -15.24 -3.72
CA THR A 24 -3.25 -14.80 -3.10
C THR A 24 -2.16 -14.69 -4.16
N PHE A 25 -1.46 -13.55 -4.17
CA PHE A 25 -0.35 -13.31 -5.07
C PHE A 25 0.85 -12.76 -4.29
N ASN A 26 1.98 -13.44 -4.35
CA ASN A 26 3.22 -13.03 -3.71
C ASN A 26 4.30 -12.85 -4.78
N ILE A 27 4.79 -11.63 -4.92
CA ILE A 27 5.93 -11.26 -5.77
C ILE A 27 7.03 -10.55 -4.95
N SER A 28 6.98 -10.69 -3.62
CA SER A 28 7.92 -10.03 -2.73
C SER A 28 9.37 -10.33 -3.09
N GLY A 29 10.30 -9.40 -2.86
CA GLY A 29 11.73 -9.59 -3.12
C GLY A 29 12.13 -9.64 -4.60
N CYS A 30 11.23 -9.31 -5.54
CA CYS A 30 11.60 -9.09 -6.94
C CYS A 30 12.29 -7.73 -7.10
N SER A 31 13.53 -7.61 -6.59
CA SER A 31 14.23 -6.33 -6.45
C SER A 31 14.50 -5.57 -7.75
N SER A 32 14.53 -6.26 -8.90
CA SER A 32 14.72 -5.64 -10.23
C SER A 32 13.41 -5.29 -10.94
N LEU A 33 12.25 -5.54 -10.33
CA LEU A 33 10.94 -5.22 -10.90
C LEU A 33 10.74 -3.70 -10.90
N THR A 34 10.59 -3.12 -12.09
CA THR A 34 10.52 -1.65 -12.24
C THR A 34 9.10 -1.13 -12.39
N SER A 35 8.18 -1.98 -12.85
CA SER A 35 6.76 -1.67 -13.05
C SER A 35 5.88 -2.91 -12.89
N LEU A 36 4.59 -2.67 -12.67
CA LEU A 36 3.54 -3.69 -12.70
C LEU A 36 2.61 -3.43 -13.91
N PRO A 37 2.12 -4.48 -14.57
CA PRO A 37 1.17 -4.35 -15.68
C PRO A 37 -0.22 -3.94 -15.18
N ASN A 38 -0.96 -3.20 -16.02
CA ASN A 38 -2.32 -2.74 -15.71
C ASN A 38 -3.30 -3.92 -15.56
N GLU A 39 -3.01 -5.03 -16.25
CA GLU A 39 -3.74 -6.29 -16.24
C GLU A 39 -3.88 -6.90 -14.85
N LEU A 40 -3.02 -6.53 -13.88
CA LEU A 40 -3.21 -6.93 -12.48
C LEU A 40 -4.56 -6.49 -11.92
N GLY A 41 -5.14 -5.40 -12.40
CA GLY A 41 -6.48 -4.96 -12.00
C GLY A 41 -7.59 -5.95 -12.36
N ASN A 42 -7.34 -6.93 -13.23
CA ASN A 42 -8.31 -7.96 -13.61
C ASN A 42 -8.39 -9.09 -12.57
N LEU A 43 -7.45 -9.16 -11.62
CA LEU A 43 -7.40 -10.17 -10.55
C LEU A 43 -8.42 -9.87 -9.44
N THR A 44 -9.68 -9.65 -9.80
CA THR A 44 -10.73 -9.14 -8.90
C THR A 44 -11.07 -10.07 -7.72
N SER A 45 -10.68 -11.35 -7.77
CA SER A 45 -10.79 -12.30 -6.65
C SER A 45 -9.65 -12.22 -5.64
N LEU A 46 -8.63 -11.39 -5.88
CA LEU A 46 -7.44 -11.30 -5.05
C LEU A 46 -7.79 -10.73 -3.67
N THR A 47 -7.48 -11.48 -2.61
CA THR A 47 -7.70 -11.13 -1.21
C THR A 47 -6.41 -10.74 -0.50
N GLU A 48 -5.27 -11.25 -0.95
CA GLU A 48 -3.94 -10.97 -0.39
C GLU A 48 -2.93 -10.71 -1.52
N PHE A 49 -2.24 -9.57 -1.45
CA PHE A 49 -1.21 -9.20 -2.42
C PHE A 49 0.04 -8.71 -1.68
N ASP A 50 1.18 -9.36 -1.94
CA ASP A 50 2.47 -9.00 -1.38
C ASP A 50 3.45 -8.66 -2.52
N ILE A 51 3.87 -7.39 -2.57
CA ILE A 51 4.90 -6.88 -3.47
C ILE A 51 6.08 -6.29 -2.67
N SER A 52 6.20 -6.64 -1.39
CA SER A 52 7.22 -6.10 -0.51
C SER A 52 8.63 -6.33 -1.05
N TRP A 53 9.60 -5.50 -0.67
CA TRP A 53 11.00 -5.61 -1.11
C TRP A 53 11.24 -5.51 -2.62
N CYS A 54 10.27 -5.01 -3.41
CA CYS A 54 10.47 -4.64 -4.81
C CYS A 54 11.15 -3.26 -4.90
N SER A 55 12.42 -3.19 -4.52
CA SER A 55 13.13 -1.92 -4.29
C SER A 55 13.26 -1.02 -5.52
N SER A 56 13.24 -1.57 -6.74
CA SER A 56 13.29 -0.80 -8.00
C SER A 56 11.92 -0.30 -8.49
N LEU A 57 10.82 -0.66 -7.81
CA LEU A 57 9.47 -0.29 -8.22
C LEU A 57 9.23 1.21 -7.95
N THR A 58 8.90 1.97 -8.98
CA THR A 58 8.79 3.43 -8.89
C THR A 58 7.37 3.96 -8.79
N SER A 59 6.39 3.17 -9.24
CA SER A 59 4.95 3.49 -9.24
C SER A 59 4.10 2.23 -9.21
N LEU A 60 2.82 2.40 -8.91
CA LEU A 60 1.79 1.36 -8.99
C LEU A 60 0.77 1.73 -10.08
N PRO A 61 0.24 0.76 -10.85
CA PRO A 61 -0.78 1.02 -11.84
C PRO A 61 -2.10 1.41 -11.17
N ASN A 62 -2.85 2.30 -11.80
CA ASN A 62 -4.14 2.79 -11.32
C ASN A 62 -5.16 1.66 -11.18
N GLU A 63 -5.03 0.66 -12.05
CA GLU A 63 -5.90 -0.51 -12.15
C GLU A 63 -5.87 -1.38 -10.89
N LEU A 64 -4.87 -1.24 -10.00
CA LEU A 64 -4.92 -1.89 -8.69
C LEU A 64 -6.15 -1.46 -7.88
N GLY A 65 -6.73 -0.29 -8.13
CA GLY A 65 -8.00 0.15 -7.53
C GLY A 65 -9.20 -0.75 -7.87
N ASN A 66 -9.07 -1.63 -8.86
CA ASN A 66 -10.11 -2.60 -9.24
C ASN A 66 -10.15 -3.84 -8.33
N LEU A 67 -9.15 -4.03 -7.46
CA LEU A 67 -9.02 -5.20 -6.57
C LEU A 67 -9.97 -5.09 -5.36
N LYS A 68 -11.28 -5.05 -5.59
CA LYS A 68 -12.31 -4.80 -4.57
C LYS A 68 -12.37 -5.86 -3.47
N SER A 69 -11.88 -7.06 -3.72
CA SER A 69 -11.81 -8.16 -2.76
C SER A 69 -10.55 -8.13 -1.88
N LEU A 70 -9.61 -7.22 -2.16
CA LEU A 70 -8.32 -7.19 -1.49
C LEU A 70 -8.48 -6.79 -0.02
N THR A 71 -8.00 -7.65 0.88
CA THR A 71 -8.06 -7.47 2.34
C THR A 71 -6.70 -7.15 2.94
N LYS A 72 -5.62 -7.70 2.36
CA LYS A 72 -4.24 -7.41 2.76
C LYS A 72 -3.42 -6.99 1.56
N PHE A 73 -2.74 -5.86 1.71
CA PHE A 73 -1.81 -5.37 0.71
C PHE A 73 -0.50 -4.96 1.40
N ASP A 74 0.59 -5.62 1.02
CA ASP A 74 1.93 -5.29 1.50
C ASP A 74 2.78 -4.79 0.33
N ILE A 75 3.22 -3.53 0.43
CA ILE A 75 4.15 -2.88 -0.51
C ILE A 75 5.41 -2.40 0.24
N SER A 76 5.65 -2.90 1.45
CA SER A 76 6.76 -2.46 2.29
C SER A 76 8.11 -2.64 1.62
N TRP A 77 9.08 -1.80 1.98
CA TRP A 77 10.45 -1.83 1.45
C TRP A 77 10.55 -1.64 -0.08
N CYS A 78 9.52 -1.08 -0.72
CA CYS A 78 9.61 -0.53 -2.08
C CYS A 78 10.28 0.85 -2.04
N SER A 79 11.60 0.87 -1.78
CA SER A 79 12.34 2.10 -1.45
C SER A 79 12.31 3.17 -2.53
N SER A 80 12.17 2.81 -3.82
CA SER A 80 12.10 3.75 -4.94
C SER A 80 10.68 4.23 -5.26
N LEU A 81 9.66 3.78 -4.53
CA LEU A 81 8.28 4.20 -4.73
C LEU A 81 8.11 5.66 -4.29
N THR A 82 7.75 6.53 -5.24
CA THR A 82 7.73 7.99 -5.01
C THR A 82 6.34 8.53 -4.68
N SER A 83 5.29 7.82 -5.11
CA SER A 83 3.89 8.19 -4.90
C SER A 83 2.99 6.96 -4.91
N LEU A 84 1.79 7.13 -4.34
CA LEU A 84 0.70 6.15 -4.44
C LEU A 84 -0.40 6.73 -5.33
N SER A 85 -1.05 5.88 -6.12
CA SER A 85 -2.20 6.29 -6.93
C SER A 85 -3.42 6.60 -6.05
N ASN A 86 -4.20 7.61 -6.45
CA ASN A 86 -5.49 7.94 -5.87
C ASN A 86 -6.47 6.75 -5.94
N GLU A 87 -6.34 5.90 -6.97
CA GLU A 87 -7.20 4.74 -7.16
C GLU A 87 -7.01 3.68 -6.07
N LEU A 88 -5.94 3.71 -5.28
CA LEU A 88 -5.84 2.80 -4.12
C LEU A 88 -6.93 3.05 -3.08
N GLY A 89 -7.53 4.26 -3.04
CA GLY A 89 -8.70 4.55 -2.21
C GLY A 89 -9.94 3.73 -2.56
N ASN A 90 -9.93 3.04 -3.70
CA ASN A 90 -11.02 2.20 -4.17
C ASN A 90 -11.03 0.78 -3.59
N LEU A 91 -10.00 0.39 -2.83
CA LEU A 91 -9.86 -0.92 -2.20
C LEU A 91 -10.79 -1.06 -0.98
N SER A 92 -12.10 -1.10 -1.21
CA SER A 92 -13.13 -1.00 -0.18
C SER A 92 -13.09 -2.10 0.90
N SER A 93 -12.50 -3.25 0.61
CA SER A 93 -12.39 -4.38 1.53
C SER A 93 -11.05 -4.44 2.27
N LEU A 94 -10.14 -3.49 2.03
CA LEU A 94 -8.79 -3.54 2.59
C LEU A 94 -8.83 -3.34 4.10
N THR A 95 -8.31 -4.31 4.85
CA THR A 95 -8.23 -4.30 6.32
C THR A 95 -6.81 -4.05 6.80
N THR A 96 -5.81 -4.48 6.04
CA THR A 96 -4.40 -4.30 6.36
C THR A 96 -3.65 -3.71 5.16
N PHE A 97 -2.98 -2.58 5.39
CA PHE A 97 -2.13 -1.95 4.40
C PHE A 97 -0.77 -1.64 5.02
N ASN A 98 0.29 -2.19 4.42
CA ASN A 98 1.66 -1.97 4.86
C ASN A 98 2.46 -1.28 3.75
N ILE A 99 2.92 -0.07 4.01
CA ILE A 99 3.78 0.73 3.12
C ILE A 99 5.12 1.05 3.80
N SER A 100 5.45 0.36 4.90
CA SER A 100 6.63 0.65 5.71
C SER A 100 7.91 0.57 4.89
N GLY A 101 8.89 1.43 5.14
CA GLY A 101 10.18 1.41 4.43
C GLY A 101 10.12 1.91 2.98
N CYS A 102 9.00 2.47 2.53
CA CYS A 102 8.92 3.23 1.27
C CYS A 102 9.60 4.60 1.43
N SER A 103 10.94 4.58 1.54
CA SER A 103 11.75 5.73 1.95
C SER A 103 11.65 6.94 1.03
N SER A 104 11.35 6.77 -0.27
CA SER A 104 11.19 7.85 -1.24
C SER A 104 9.77 8.43 -1.31
N LEU A 105 8.82 7.89 -0.54
CA LEU A 105 7.44 8.37 -0.54
C LEU A 105 7.33 9.72 0.18
N THR A 106 6.90 10.76 -0.53
CA THR A 106 6.89 12.14 -0.01
C THR A 106 5.55 12.58 0.59
N SER A 107 4.46 11.95 0.13
CA SER A 107 3.08 12.23 0.53
C SER A 107 2.19 11.01 0.30
N LEU A 108 1.02 11.00 0.92
CA LEU A 108 -0.04 10.01 0.68
C LEU A 108 -1.26 10.69 0.03
N PRO A 109 -2.01 10.00 -0.85
CA PRO A 109 -3.20 10.57 -1.46
C PRO A 109 -4.34 10.68 -0.46
N ASN A 110 -5.16 11.72 -0.61
CA ASN A 110 -6.34 11.97 0.21
C ASN A 110 -7.36 10.83 0.13
N GLU A 111 -7.38 10.13 -1.00
CA GLU A 111 -8.27 9.04 -1.32
C GLU A 111 -8.04 7.81 -0.44
N LEU A 112 -6.88 7.66 0.22
CA LEU A 112 -6.72 6.61 1.24
C LEU A 112 -7.73 6.74 2.38
N GLY A 113 -8.27 7.94 2.64
CA GLY A 113 -9.38 8.14 3.58
C GLY A 113 -10.69 7.44 3.20
N ASN A 114 -10.80 6.88 1.99
CA ASN A 114 -11.94 6.09 1.53
C ASN A 114 -11.89 4.62 1.99
N LEU A 115 -10.77 4.15 2.53
CA LEU A 115 -10.58 2.76 2.98
C LEU A 115 -11.31 2.49 4.31
N LYS A 116 -12.65 2.48 4.29
CA LYS A 116 -13.49 2.39 5.50
C LYS A 116 -13.33 1.10 6.29
N SER A 117 -12.83 0.05 5.67
CA SER A 117 -12.59 -1.25 6.29
C SER A 117 -11.19 -1.37 6.92
N LEU A 118 -10.31 -0.38 6.72
CA LEU A 118 -8.92 -0.46 7.16
C LEU A 118 -8.83 -0.44 8.68
N THR A 119 -8.25 -1.49 9.26
CA THR A 119 -8.05 -1.63 10.70
C THR A 119 -6.58 -1.47 11.09
N LYS A 120 -5.66 -1.82 10.19
CA LYS A 120 -4.21 -1.71 10.41
C LYS A 120 -3.55 -0.98 9.25
N PHE A 121 -2.87 0.12 9.56
CA PHE A 121 -2.08 0.89 8.60
C PHE A 121 -0.65 1.06 9.11
N GLU A 122 0.32 0.51 8.40
CA GLU A 122 1.74 0.59 8.76
C GLU A 122 2.48 1.43 7.73
N THR A 123 3.03 2.56 8.16
CA THR A 123 3.81 3.50 7.33
C THR A 123 5.18 3.80 7.95
N SER A 124 5.65 2.94 8.86
CA SER A 124 6.92 3.14 9.55
C SER A 124 8.09 3.27 8.55
N TRP A 125 9.18 3.94 8.94
CA TRP A 125 10.38 4.09 8.10
C TRP A 125 10.18 4.82 6.75
N CYS A 126 9.10 5.57 6.57
CA CYS A 126 8.91 6.44 5.40
C CYS A 126 9.66 7.77 5.61
N SER A 127 10.99 7.73 5.53
CA SER A 127 11.87 8.85 5.92
C SER A 127 11.65 10.15 5.15
N SER A 128 11.14 10.10 3.91
CA SER A 128 10.83 11.30 3.10
C SER A 128 9.39 11.80 3.24
N LEU A 129 8.54 11.11 4.02
CA LEU A 129 7.14 11.49 4.19
C LEU A 129 7.06 12.80 5.00
N THR A 130 6.57 13.87 4.36
CA THR A 130 6.60 15.22 4.94
C THR A 130 5.32 15.59 5.69
N SER A 131 4.20 14.97 5.32
CA SER A 131 2.88 15.25 5.88
C SER A 131 1.94 14.05 5.66
N LEU A 132 0.88 13.99 6.47
CA LEU A 132 -0.24 13.07 6.29
C LEU A 132 -1.47 13.82 5.75
N PRO A 133 -2.27 13.23 4.85
CA PRO A 133 -3.49 13.86 4.37
C PRO A 133 -4.56 13.92 5.47
N ASN A 134 -5.27 15.05 5.57
CA ASN A 134 -6.32 15.21 6.58
C ASN A 134 -7.46 14.18 6.45
N LYS A 135 -7.71 13.68 5.23
CA LYS A 135 -8.72 12.65 4.98
C LYS A 135 -8.40 11.29 5.61
N LEU A 136 -7.18 11.04 6.10
CA LEU A 136 -6.92 9.83 6.91
C LEU A 136 -7.79 9.77 8.16
N SER A 137 -8.23 10.92 8.68
CA SER A 137 -9.21 11.00 9.78
C SER A 137 -10.54 10.30 9.48
N ASN A 138 -10.83 10.02 8.21
CA ASN A 138 -12.05 9.34 7.78
C ASN A 138 -11.95 7.80 7.88
N LEU A 139 -10.80 7.24 8.31
CA LEU A 139 -10.57 5.82 8.55
C LEU A 139 -11.21 5.37 9.87
N THR A 140 -12.55 5.36 9.92
CA THR A 140 -13.31 5.15 11.16
C THR A 140 -13.12 3.77 11.81
N SER A 141 -12.60 2.79 11.07
CA SER A 141 -12.33 1.43 11.57
C SER A 141 -10.88 1.21 11.99
N LEU A 142 -10.00 2.21 11.84
CA LEU A 142 -8.57 2.08 12.09
C LEU A 142 -8.30 1.88 13.59
N THR A 143 -7.69 0.75 13.94
CA THR A 143 -7.35 0.37 15.32
C THR A 143 -5.85 0.44 15.59
N GLU A 144 -5.04 0.25 14.56
CA GLU A 144 -3.58 0.31 14.64
C GLU A 144 -3.03 1.21 13.53
N PHE A 145 -2.27 2.23 13.92
CA PHE A 145 -1.59 3.13 13.00
C PHE A 145 -0.13 3.32 13.45
N ASP A 146 0.82 2.99 12.59
CA ASP A 146 2.24 3.13 12.86
C ASP A 146 2.87 4.09 11.84
N ILE A 147 3.37 5.22 12.32
CA ILE A 147 4.11 6.24 11.56
C ILE A 147 5.51 6.46 12.15
N SER A 148 6.01 5.50 12.92
CA SER A 148 7.34 5.56 13.53
C SER A 148 8.46 5.69 12.49
N TRP A 149 9.60 6.26 12.86
CA TRP A 149 10.77 6.43 11.98
C TRP A 149 10.50 7.24 10.69
N CYS A 150 9.44 8.06 10.66
CA CYS A 150 9.16 9.00 9.58
C CYS A 150 9.85 10.35 9.85
N SER A 151 11.18 10.39 9.71
CA SER A 151 12.01 11.52 10.18
C SER A 151 11.72 12.89 9.54
N SER A 152 11.09 12.94 8.36
CA SER A 152 10.69 14.20 7.71
C SER A 152 9.30 14.69 8.11
N LEU A 153 8.56 13.92 8.91
CA LEU A 153 7.23 14.27 9.34
C LEU A 153 7.30 15.32 10.46
N THR A 154 6.93 16.56 10.13
CA THR A 154 7.08 17.70 11.06
C THR A 154 5.82 18.00 11.87
N SER A 155 4.67 17.54 11.40
CA SER A 155 3.37 17.76 12.05
C SER A 155 2.37 16.69 11.65
N LEU A 156 1.36 16.52 12.50
CA LEU A 156 0.21 15.66 12.25
C LEU A 156 -1.03 16.53 12.00
N PRO A 157 -1.93 16.15 11.07
CA PRO A 157 -3.18 16.88 10.89
C PRO A 157 -4.05 16.75 12.14
N ASN A 158 -4.62 17.88 12.60
CA ASN A 158 -5.48 17.92 13.79
C ASN A 158 -6.67 16.95 13.68
N GLU A 159 -7.12 16.69 12.46
CA GLU A 159 -8.21 15.78 12.15
C GLU A 159 -7.91 14.33 12.55
N LEU A 160 -6.65 13.90 12.74
CA LEU A 160 -6.36 12.55 13.25
C LEU A 160 -7.00 12.29 14.62
N GLY A 161 -7.31 13.34 15.40
CA GLY A 161 -8.10 13.21 16.63
C GLY A 161 -9.51 12.64 16.42
N ASN A 162 -10.01 12.56 15.18
CA ASN A 162 -11.30 11.94 14.85
C ASN A 162 -11.24 10.41 14.73
N LEU A 163 -10.04 9.80 14.81
CA LEU A 163 -9.85 8.35 14.76
C LEU A 163 -10.26 7.68 16.09
N LYS A 164 -11.57 7.59 16.34
CA LYS A 164 -12.15 7.10 17.60
C LYS A 164 -11.89 5.63 17.90
N SER A 165 -11.59 4.83 16.89
CA SER A 165 -11.34 3.39 17.02
C SER A 165 -9.87 3.05 17.29
N LEU A 166 -8.98 4.06 17.26
CA LEU A 166 -7.54 3.86 17.37
C LEU A 166 -7.16 3.41 18.78
N THR A 167 -6.49 2.27 18.88
CA THR A 167 -6.06 1.67 20.15
C THR A 167 -4.53 1.61 20.27
N LYS A 168 -3.84 1.55 19.13
CA LYS A 168 -2.39 1.61 19.04
C LYS A 168 -2.02 2.69 18.02
N PHE A 169 -1.27 3.69 18.49
CA PHE A 169 -0.71 4.74 17.64
C PHE A 169 0.76 4.90 17.97
N ASP A 170 1.63 4.59 17.01
CA ASP A 170 3.08 4.74 17.17
C ASP A 170 3.60 5.87 16.28
N ILE A 171 4.36 6.78 16.89
CA ILE A 171 4.96 7.95 16.24
C ILE A 171 6.45 8.09 16.54
N SER A 172 7.05 7.08 17.20
CA SER A 172 8.41 7.16 17.75
C SER A 172 9.50 7.36 16.70
#